data_AF-A0A9E9P341-F1
#
_entry.id   AF-A0A9E9P341-F1
#
_cell.length_a   1.000
_cell.length_b   1.000
_cell.length_c   1.000
_cell.angle_alpha   90.00
_cell.angle_beta   90.00
_cell.angle_gamma   90.00
#
_symmetry.space_group_name_H-M   'P 1'
#
loop_
_entity.id
_entity.type
_entity.pdbx_description
1 polymer ?
#
loop_
_entity_poly.entity_id
_entity_poly.type
_entity_poly.pdbx_seq_one_letter_code
_entity_poly.pdbx_strand_id
1 'polypeptide(L)'
;MSAFFVCPPLTETAGSAGAMIELADMTDSTLWHIYYSGTDAYAMPPEVLDALDRQFACSGCHFLLDDVPSVPDIPVLQKIPKNLDMAPAGSLLFGVMSERLRDALGVDITNHLHFGAVFLEGEKIPLPHYAFAGKGPMLFLRAERPWMMDGKPLSEARACSVCRRTLYGGLGKRYILREEVPVDVPVLWTCLGGLVIGEATKKRLQGLRFRGVRFEKIGVRDA
;
A
#
# COMPACT_ATOMS: atom_id res chain seq x y z
N MET A 1 -18.22 -8.20 56.27
CA MET A 1 -18.37 -9.67 56.36
C MET A 1 -18.81 -10.17 55.00
N SER A 2 -18.08 -11.17 54.52
CA SER A 2 -18.13 -11.77 53.19
C SER A 2 -19.49 -12.40 52.88
N ALA A 3 -19.91 -12.33 51.63
CA ALA A 3 -20.91 -13.24 51.08
C ALA A 3 -20.36 -13.82 49.77
N PHE A 4 -19.84 -15.04 49.90
CA PHE A 4 -19.71 -16.00 48.82
C PHE A 4 -21.08 -16.18 48.15
N PHE A 5 -21.12 -16.16 46.83
CA PHE A 5 -22.21 -16.80 46.09
C PHE A 5 -21.64 -17.89 45.19
N VAL A 6 -22.18 -19.07 45.47
CA VAL A 6 -21.90 -20.38 44.92
C VAL A 6 -22.65 -20.51 43.60
N CYS A 7 -21.99 -20.98 42.54
CA CYS A 7 -22.64 -21.40 41.29
C CYS A 7 -23.62 -22.56 41.53
N PRO A 8 -24.85 -22.50 41.01
CA PRO A 8 -25.60 -23.70 40.66
C PRO A 8 -25.26 -24.16 39.21
N PRO A 9 -25.47 -25.45 38.91
CA PRO A 9 -24.99 -26.07 37.67
C PRO A 9 -25.86 -25.70 36.47
N LEU A 10 -25.22 -25.42 35.33
CA LEU A 10 -25.89 -25.32 34.05
C LEU A 10 -26.28 -26.73 33.58
N THR A 11 -27.57 -27.03 33.66
CA THR A 11 -28.21 -28.08 32.88
C THR A 11 -28.17 -27.71 31.40
N GLU A 12 -27.62 -28.62 30.59
CA GLU A 12 -27.69 -28.59 29.13
C GLU A 12 -29.15 -28.57 28.65
N THR A 13 -29.48 -27.61 27.79
CA THR A 13 -30.53 -27.80 26.80
C THR A 13 -30.13 -27.17 25.48
N ALA A 14 -30.02 -28.05 24.49
CA ALA A 14 -30.33 -27.86 23.07
C ALA A 14 -29.53 -26.79 22.31
N GLY A 15 -28.63 -27.29 21.46
CA GLY A 15 -27.81 -26.50 20.56
C GLY A 15 -28.63 -25.63 19.62
N SER A 16 -28.41 -24.33 19.71
CA SER A 16 -28.44 -23.48 18.54
C SER A 16 -27.12 -23.68 17.82
N ALA A 17 -27.16 -24.33 16.65
CA ALA A 17 -26.04 -24.38 15.73
C ALA A 17 -25.47 -22.97 15.59
N GLY A 18 -24.27 -22.77 16.14
CA GLY A 18 -23.51 -21.56 15.91
C GLY A 18 -23.43 -21.39 14.40
N ALA A 19 -23.70 -20.17 13.94
CA ALA A 19 -23.25 -19.76 12.64
C ALA A 19 -21.71 -19.87 12.65
N MET A 20 -21.22 -21.07 12.33
CA MET A 20 -19.91 -21.23 11.73
C MET A 20 -20.00 -20.41 10.46
N ILE A 21 -19.46 -19.20 10.52
CA ILE A 21 -18.97 -18.55 9.32
C ILE A 21 -17.97 -19.56 8.78
N GLU A 22 -18.39 -20.31 7.76
CA GLU A 22 -17.50 -21.08 6.93
C GLU A 22 -16.38 -20.11 6.54
N LEU A 23 -15.19 -20.34 7.09
CA LEU A 23 -13.93 -19.88 6.52
C LEU A 23 -13.86 -20.53 5.14
N ALA A 24 -14.60 -19.96 4.20
CA ALA A 24 -14.53 -20.32 2.80
C ALA A 24 -13.08 -20.15 2.40
N ASP A 25 -12.43 -21.29 2.15
CA ASP A 25 -11.29 -21.49 1.27
C ASP A 25 -10.58 -20.18 0.83
N MET A 26 -9.84 -19.57 1.75
CA MET A 26 -8.86 -18.51 1.40
C MET A 26 -7.61 -19.08 0.72
N THR A 27 -7.69 -20.32 0.21
CA THR A 27 -6.67 -20.97 -0.58
C THR A 27 -6.51 -20.33 -1.97
N ASP A 28 -7.47 -19.48 -2.39
CA ASP A 28 -7.53 -18.88 -3.73
C ASP A 28 -7.43 -17.33 -3.78
N SER A 29 -7.01 -16.67 -2.69
CA SER A 29 -6.85 -15.20 -2.68
C SER A 29 -5.69 -14.77 -3.59
N THR A 30 -5.98 -14.59 -4.88
CA THR A 30 -5.03 -14.04 -5.85
C THR A 30 -4.89 -12.54 -5.61
N LEU A 31 -3.66 -12.11 -5.29
CA LEU A 31 -3.28 -10.72 -5.09
C LEU A 31 -2.50 -10.19 -6.29
N TRP A 32 -2.66 -8.90 -6.58
CA TRP A 32 -1.99 -8.21 -7.67
C TRP A 32 -1.29 -6.95 -7.17
N HIS A 33 -0.05 -6.75 -7.59
CA HIS A 33 0.69 -5.51 -7.44
C HIS A 33 0.37 -4.60 -8.62
N ILE A 34 -0.06 -3.38 -8.33
CA ILE A 34 -0.23 -2.29 -9.28
C ILE A 34 0.83 -1.23 -8.93
N TYR A 35 1.68 -0.87 -9.89
CA TYR A 35 2.80 0.05 -9.65
C TYR A 35 3.21 0.83 -10.89
N TYR A 36 3.97 1.90 -10.66
CA TYR A 36 4.55 2.71 -11.73
C TYR A 36 5.60 1.93 -12.53
N SER A 37 5.47 1.92 -13.87
CA SER A 37 6.37 1.16 -14.74
C SER A 37 7.57 1.96 -15.29
N GLY A 38 7.63 3.27 -15.02
CA GLY A 38 8.71 4.14 -15.46
C GLY A 38 9.83 4.27 -14.43
N THR A 39 10.82 5.10 -14.75
CA THR A 39 11.99 5.38 -13.90
C THR A 39 12.09 6.86 -13.50
N ASP A 40 11.20 7.70 -14.03
CA ASP A 40 11.07 9.11 -13.69
C ASP A 40 10.29 9.29 -12.38
N ALA A 41 10.64 10.36 -11.67
CA ALA A 41 9.89 10.87 -10.54
C ALA A 41 9.62 12.36 -10.76
N TYR A 42 8.48 12.82 -10.28
CA TYR A 42 8.12 14.23 -10.41
C TYR A 42 8.68 14.99 -9.21
N ALA A 43 9.58 15.92 -9.49
CA ALA A 43 10.31 16.66 -8.47
C ALA A 43 9.36 17.63 -7.74
N MET A 44 9.61 17.83 -6.46
CA MET A 44 8.95 18.82 -5.62
C MET A 44 9.96 19.94 -5.29
N PRO A 45 9.51 21.15 -4.94
CA PRO A 45 10.38 22.17 -4.37
C PRO A 45 11.17 21.59 -3.19
N PRO A 46 12.51 21.77 -3.12
CA PRO A 46 13.34 21.14 -2.10
C PRO A 46 12.88 21.42 -0.66
N GLU A 47 12.45 22.64 -0.38
CA GLU A 47 11.95 23.06 0.93
C GLU A 47 10.64 22.36 1.33
N VAL A 48 9.80 22.05 0.34
CA VAL A 48 8.56 21.28 0.57
C VAL A 48 8.92 19.82 0.82
N LEU A 49 9.81 19.26 -0.01
CA LEU A 49 10.29 17.89 0.15
C LEU A 49 10.91 17.68 1.54
N ASP A 50 11.80 18.56 1.96
CA ASP A 50 12.45 18.51 3.28
C ASP A 50 11.43 18.59 4.43
N ALA A 51 10.41 19.44 4.31
CA ALA A 51 9.36 19.55 5.30
C ALA A 51 8.51 18.27 5.38
N LEU A 52 8.13 17.71 4.23
CA LEU A 52 7.36 16.47 4.15
C LEU A 52 8.17 15.28 4.68
N ASP A 53 9.45 15.17 4.33
CA ASP A 53 10.34 14.13 4.84
C ASP A 53 10.42 14.16 6.37
N ARG A 54 10.61 15.35 6.97
CA ARG A 54 10.69 15.50 8.43
C ARG A 54 9.37 15.17 9.13
N GLN A 55 8.24 15.45 8.48
CA GLN A 55 6.92 15.31 9.08
C GLN A 55 6.36 13.89 8.93
N PHE A 56 6.55 13.26 7.76
CA PHE A 56 5.84 12.05 7.38
C PHE A 56 6.74 10.84 7.16
N ALA A 57 8.06 11.00 7.09
CA ALA A 57 8.97 9.90 6.80
C ALA A 57 9.76 9.46 8.04
N CYS A 58 10.09 8.17 8.08
CA CYS A 58 11.02 7.63 9.06
C CYS A 58 12.44 8.14 8.77
N SER A 59 13.08 8.78 9.75
CA SER A 59 14.45 9.31 9.63
C SER A 59 15.54 8.25 9.35
N GLY A 60 15.24 6.97 9.56
CA GLY A 60 16.19 5.88 9.31
C GLY A 60 16.04 5.18 7.95
N CYS A 61 14.82 5.11 7.40
CA CYS A 61 14.57 4.42 6.13
C CYS A 61 13.91 5.27 5.05
N HIS A 62 13.54 6.51 5.36
CA HIS A 62 12.89 7.49 4.47
C HIS A 62 11.57 7.03 3.85
N PHE A 63 10.98 5.92 4.32
CA PHE A 63 9.62 5.54 3.99
C PHE A 63 8.63 6.26 4.89
N LEU A 64 7.44 6.56 4.34
CA LEU A 64 6.32 7.13 5.08
C LEU A 64 6.02 6.32 6.34
N LEU A 65 5.64 7.01 7.42
CA LEU A 65 5.16 6.41 8.66
C LEU A 65 3.84 5.66 8.43
N ASP A 66 3.49 4.72 9.31
CA ASP A 66 2.30 3.87 9.12
C ASP A 66 1.00 4.59 9.51
N ASP A 67 1.11 5.69 10.25
CA ASP A 67 0.00 6.48 10.83
C ASP A 67 -0.07 7.89 10.22
N VAL A 68 0.25 8.03 8.92
CA VAL A 68 0.12 9.30 8.21
C VAL A 68 -1.34 9.79 8.31
N PRO A 69 -1.63 10.90 9.00
CA PRO A 69 -3.01 11.31 9.30
C PRO A 69 -3.75 11.83 8.06
N SER A 70 -3.00 12.30 7.07
CA SER A 70 -3.49 12.88 5.82
C SER A 70 -2.35 12.99 4.81
N VAL A 71 -2.69 13.02 3.54
CA VAL A 71 -1.75 13.41 2.47
C VAL A 71 -1.95 14.90 2.22
N PRO A 72 -0.91 15.72 2.37
CA PRO A 72 -1.01 17.14 2.05
C PRO A 72 -1.11 17.35 0.54
N ASP A 73 -1.59 18.53 0.15
CA ASP A 73 -1.49 18.98 -1.22
C ASP A 73 -0.02 19.15 -1.61
N ILE A 74 0.37 18.62 -2.78
CA ILE A 74 1.77 18.62 -3.22
C ILE A 74 1.99 19.52 -4.46
N PRO A 75 2.94 20.47 -4.39
CA PRO A 75 3.45 21.15 -5.57
C PRO A 75 4.51 20.30 -6.27
N VAL A 76 4.43 20.20 -7.59
CA VAL A 76 5.46 19.60 -8.45
C VAL A 76 6.11 20.66 -9.33
N LEU A 77 7.42 20.53 -9.59
CA LEU A 77 8.20 21.46 -10.40
C LEU A 77 7.95 21.28 -11.91
N GLN A 78 7.41 20.12 -12.30
CA GLN A 78 7.13 19.78 -13.68
C GLN A 78 5.72 19.23 -13.85
N LYS A 79 5.15 19.49 -15.03
CA LYS A 79 3.81 19.03 -15.37
C LYS A 79 3.79 17.51 -15.51
N ILE A 80 2.88 16.86 -14.79
CA ILE A 80 2.57 15.44 -14.99
C ILE A 80 1.74 15.31 -16.28
N PRO A 81 2.12 14.44 -17.24
CA PRO A 81 1.32 14.22 -18.43
C PRO A 81 -0.11 13.79 -18.06
N LYS A 82 -1.11 14.47 -18.61
CA LYS A 82 -2.54 14.22 -18.28
C LYS A 82 -2.99 12.77 -18.45
N ASN A 83 -2.34 12.04 -19.36
CA ASN A 83 -2.66 10.65 -19.64
C ASN A 83 -1.78 9.66 -18.87
N LEU A 84 -0.90 10.11 -17.96
CA LEU A 84 -0.12 9.25 -17.09
C LEU A 84 -0.98 8.88 -15.86
N ASP A 85 -1.15 7.58 -15.60
CA ASP A 85 -2.10 7.12 -14.59
C ASP A 85 -1.48 6.80 -13.24
N MET A 86 -0.17 6.53 -13.18
CA MET A 86 0.60 6.51 -11.96
C MET A 86 1.94 7.19 -12.18
N ALA A 87 2.47 7.79 -11.14
CA ALA A 87 3.83 8.29 -11.06
C ALA A 87 4.23 8.39 -9.58
N PRO A 88 5.52 8.36 -9.24
CA PRO A 88 5.95 8.78 -7.92
C PRO A 88 6.21 10.29 -7.89
N ALA A 89 5.99 10.91 -6.73
CA ALA A 89 6.39 12.30 -6.46
C ALA A 89 7.35 12.39 -5.28
N GLY A 90 8.27 13.37 -5.36
CA GLY A 90 9.31 13.75 -4.39
C GLY A 90 9.91 12.63 -3.53
N SER A 91 11.13 12.23 -3.89
CA SER A 91 11.88 11.13 -3.26
C SER A 91 11.09 9.83 -3.08
N LEU A 92 10.02 9.62 -3.86
CA LEU A 92 9.16 8.44 -3.82
C LEU A 92 8.35 8.33 -2.51
N LEU A 93 8.16 9.44 -1.80
CA LEU A 93 7.35 9.51 -0.56
C LEU A 93 5.90 9.18 -0.85
N PHE A 94 5.27 9.92 -1.76
CA PHE A 94 3.87 9.77 -2.11
C PHE A 94 3.73 9.13 -3.48
N GLY A 95 2.76 8.22 -3.59
CA GLY A 95 2.28 7.81 -4.89
C GLY A 95 1.44 8.93 -5.50
N VAL A 96 1.46 9.07 -6.81
CA VAL A 96 0.54 9.93 -7.57
C VAL A 96 -0.25 9.03 -8.50
N MET A 97 -1.57 9.20 -8.53
CA MET A 97 -2.46 8.50 -9.47
C MET A 97 -3.35 9.48 -10.22
N SER A 98 -3.72 9.15 -11.46
CA SER A 98 -4.73 9.92 -12.19
C SER A 98 -6.10 9.77 -11.55
N GLU A 99 -6.95 10.78 -11.76
CA GLU A 99 -8.37 10.72 -11.41
C GLU A 99 -9.05 9.47 -12.00
N ARG A 100 -8.76 9.16 -13.26
CA ARG A 100 -9.33 8.01 -13.95
C ARG A 100 -8.95 6.67 -13.29
N LEU A 101 -7.71 6.53 -12.85
CA LEU A 101 -7.29 5.31 -12.14
C LEU A 101 -7.95 5.22 -10.77
N ARG A 102 -7.99 6.33 -10.02
CA ARG A 102 -8.70 6.41 -8.73
C ARG A 102 -10.16 5.98 -8.88
N ASP A 103 -10.87 6.53 -9.86
CA ASP A 103 -12.28 6.25 -10.07
C ASP A 103 -12.50 4.79 -10.51
N ALA A 104 -11.60 4.22 -11.32
CA ALA A 104 -11.64 2.80 -11.71
C ALA A 104 -11.32 1.84 -10.55
N LEU A 105 -10.52 2.27 -9.57
CA LEU A 105 -10.30 1.58 -8.30
C LEU A 105 -11.54 1.63 -7.39
N GLY A 106 -12.54 2.45 -7.72
CA GLY A 106 -13.87 2.44 -7.11
C GLY A 106 -13.98 3.21 -5.80
N VAL A 107 -15.21 3.46 -5.38
CA VAL A 107 -15.54 4.36 -4.25
C VAL A 107 -14.88 3.97 -2.92
N ASP A 108 -14.69 2.67 -2.69
CA ASP A 108 -14.10 2.17 -1.45
C ASP A 108 -12.61 2.51 -1.30
N ILE A 109 -11.92 2.96 -2.37
CA ILE A 109 -10.51 3.35 -2.29
C ILE A 109 -10.25 4.43 -1.23
N THR A 110 -11.23 5.30 -0.99
CA THR A 110 -11.17 6.36 0.02
C THR A 110 -11.22 5.84 1.45
N ASN A 111 -11.65 4.60 1.67
CA ASN A 111 -11.56 3.92 2.97
C ASN A 111 -10.15 3.40 3.24
N HIS A 112 -9.30 3.27 2.22
CA HIS A 112 -7.96 2.67 2.33
C HIS A 112 -6.82 3.67 2.12
N LEU A 113 -7.07 4.76 1.39
CA LEU A 113 -6.06 5.76 1.05
C LEU A 113 -6.46 7.16 1.52
N HIS A 114 -5.46 7.92 1.95
CA HIS A 114 -5.51 9.39 2.02
C HIS A 114 -5.17 9.98 0.66
N PHE A 115 -5.75 11.14 0.35
CA PHE A 115 -5.50 11.86 -0.90
C PHE A 115 -5.21 13.35 -0.64
N GLY A 116 -4.28 13.88 -1.42
CA GLY A 116 -4.00 15.32 -1.55
C GLY A 116 -4.01 15.72 -3.02
N ALA A 117 -4.35 16.97 -3.30
CA ALA A 117 -4.31 17.50 -4.66
C ALA A 117 -2.86 17.72 -5.12
N VAL A 118 -2.64 17.62 -6.44
CA VAL A 118 -1.33 17.88 -7.05
C VAL A 118 -1.41 19.16 -7.86
N PHE A 119 -0.44 20.05 -7.68
CA PHE A 119 -0.39 21.35 -8.38
C PHE A 119 0.95 21.49 -9.11
N LEU A 120 0.95 22.13 -10.27
CA LEU A 120 2.20 22.67 -10.79
C LEU A 120 2.62 23.87 -9.92
N GLU A 121 3.90 23.97 -9.57
CA GLU A 121 4.40 25.08 -8.77
C GLU A 121 3.99 26.45 -9.35
N GLY A 122 3.44 27.31 -8.50
CA GLY A 122 2.93 28.63 -8.89
C GLY A 122 1.51 28.62 -9.50
N GLU A 123 0.94 27.47 -9.80
CA GLU A 123 -0.44 27.35 -10.28
C GLU A 123 -1.43 27.15 -9.12
N LYS A 124 -2.66 27.65 -9.31
CA LYS A 124 -3.77 27.50 -8.35
C LYS A 124 -4.74 26.37 -8.70
N ILE A 125 -4.68 25.90 -9.94
CA ILE A 125 -5.60 24.88 -10.45
C ILE A 125 -4.93 23.52 -10.27
N PRO A 126 -5.57 22.55 -9.60
CA PRO A 126 -4.99 21.23 -9.45
C PRO A 126 -4.91 20.51 -10.80
N LEU A 127 -3.85 19.71 -10.96
CA LEU A 127 -3.74 18.73 -12.02
C LEU A 127 -4.80 17.63 -11.84
N PRO A 128 -5.18 16.89 -12.90
CA PRO A 128 -6.14 15.77 -12.81
C PRO A 128 -5.48 14.51 -12.20
N HIS A 129 -4.74 14.71 -11.11
CA HIS A 129 -3.91 13.76 -10.40
C HIS A 129 -4.04 13.97 -8.90
N TYR A 130 -3.90 12.90 -8.14
CA TYR A 130 -3.97 12.91 -6.69
C TYR A 130 -2.71 12.25 -6.12
N ALA A 131 -2.07 12.92 -5.17
CA ALA A 131 -1.11 12.30 -4.29
C ALA A 131 -1.85 11.37 -3.35
N PHE A 132 -1.25 10.25 -2.97
CA PHE A 132 -1.85 9.29 -2.06
C PHE A 132 -0.84 8.59 -1.15
N ALA A 133 -1.34 8.15 -0.01
CA ALA A 133 -0.70 7.28 0.97
C ALA A 133 -1.77 6.38 1.60
N GLY A 134 -1.38 5.24 2.16
CA GLY A 134 -2.31 4.35 2.84
C GLY A 134 -2.72 4.88 4.22
N LYS A 135 -3.93 4.50 4.64
CA LYS A 135 -4.44 4.73 6.01
C LYS A 135 -3.98 3.66 7.01
N GLY A 136 -3.38 2.58 6.52
CA GLY A 136 -2.88 1.47 7.32
C GLY A 136 -1.37 1.28 7.13
N PRO A 137 -0.78 0.24 7.74
CA PRO A 137 0.65 -0.01 7.64
C PRO A 137 1.08 -0.29 6.20
N MET A 138 2.27 0.16 5.83
CA MET A 138 2.83 -0.07 4.50
C MET A 138 3.23 -1.53 4.34
N LEU A 139 2.74 -2.16 3.27
CA LEU A 139 3.11 -3.52 2.95
C LEU A 139 4.41 -3.57 2.14
N PHE A 140 5.41 -4.29 2.65
CA PHE A 140 6.67 -4.55 1.94
C PHE A 140 6.63 -5.92 1.27
N LEU A 141 6.66 -5.92 -0.07
CA LEU A 141 6.67 -7.16 -0.85
C LEU A 141 8.07 -7.77 -0.90
N ARG A 142 8.16 -9.08 -0.66
CA ARG A 142 9.37 -9.88 -0.85
C ARG A 142 9.58 -10.21 -2.31
N ALA A 143 10.77 -10.68 -2.66
CA ALA A 143 11.11 -11.14 -4.00
C ALA A 143 11.85 -12.48 -3.95
N GLU A 144 11.74 -13.25 -5.02
CA GLU A 144 12.35 -14.59 -5.13
C GLU A 144 13.87 -14.64 -4.98
N ARG A 145 14.56 -13.54 -5.29
CA ARG A 145 16.02 -13.49 -5.27
C ARG A 145 16.49 -12.18 -4.63
N PRO A 146 17.64 -12.19 -3.93
CA PRO A 146 18.23 -10.98 -3.41
C PRO A 146 18.74 -10.08 -4.53
N TRP A 147 18.97 -8.81 -4.21
CA TRP A 147 19.84 -7.97 -5.03
C TRP A 147 21.28 -8.42 -4.93
N MET A 148 22.04 -8.19 -6.00
CA MET A 148 23.46 -8.47 -6.02
C MET A 148 24.24 -7.15 -5.99
N MET A 149 25.19 -7.02 -5.07
CA MET A 149 26.14 -5.91 -5.01
C MET A 149 27.54 -6.51 -4.89
N ASP A 150 28.44 -6.13 -5.80
CA ASP A 150 29.81 -6.66 -5.89
C ASP A 150 29.87 -8.20 -5.91
N GLY A 151 28.94 -8.82 -6.64
CA GLY A 151 28.84 -10.29 -6.76
C GLY A 151 28.33 -11.01 -5.51
N LYS A 152 27.95 -10.28 -4.46
CA LYS A 152 27.39 -10.85 -3.22
C LYS A 152 25.90 -10.55 -3.12
N PRO A 153 25.09 -11.50 -2.60
CA PRO A 153 23.70 -11.21 -2.29
C PRO A 153 23.64 -10.18 -1.16
N LEU A 154 22.93 -9.08 -1.41
CA LEU A 154 22.46 -8.21 -0.33
C LEU A 154 21.37 -8.97 0.43
N SER A 155 21.36 -8.84 1.76
CA SER A 155 20.28 -9.40 2.57
C SER A 155 18.94 -8.97 1.99
N GLU A 156 18.06 -9.95 1.69
CA GLU A 156 16.71 -9.68 1.17
C GLU A 156 15.90 -8.83 2.16
N ALA A 157 16.22 -8.94 3.45
CA ALA A 157 15.55 -8.27 4.54
C ALA A 157 16.54 -7.36 5.30
N ARG A 158 16.17 -6.10 5.51
CA ARG A 158 16.90 -5.18 6.39
C ARG A 158 15.94 -4.49 7.34
N ALA A 159 16.11 -4.70 8.64
CA ALA A 159 15.38 -3.95 9.64
C ALA A 159 15.89 -2.50 9.69
N CYS A 160 14.98 -1.53 9.65
CA CYS A 160 15.31 -0.14 9.95
C CYS A 160 15.69 0.00 11.43
N SER A 161 16.81 0.65 11.74
CA SER A 161 17.24 0.87 13.13
C SER A 161 16.30 1.79 13.91
N VAL A 162 15.54 2.64 13.22
CA VAL A 162 14.62 3.62 13.82
C VAL A 162 13.22 3.04 13.97
N CYS A 163 12.52 2.76 12.86
CA CYS A 163 11.13 2.29 12.90
C CYS A 163 10.99 0.76 13.02
N ARG A 164 12.09 0.01 13.06
CA ARG A 164 12.12 -1.47 13.14
C ARG A 164 11.44 -2.24 12.01
N ARG A 165 10.79 -1.56 11.05
CA ARG A 165 10.22 -2.20 9.85
C ARG A 165 11.30 -2.95 9.08
N THR A 166 10.96 -4.16 8.67
CA THR A 166 11.80 -4.98 7.80
C THR A 166 11.53 -4.60 6.36
N LEU A 167 12.54 -4.01 5.73
CA LEU A 167 12.50 -3.61 4.33
C LEU A 167 12.93 -4.81 3.50
N TYR A 168 12.12 -5.14 2.49
CA TYR A 168 12.43 -6.20 1.56
C TYR A 168 12.92 -5.64 0.22
N GLY A 169 14.03 -6.16 -0.27
CA GLY A 169 14.61 -5.86 -1.58
C GLY A 169 14.83 -7.13 -2.39
N GLY A 170 14.85 -7.03 -3.71
CA GLY A 170 15.15 -8.20 -4.54
C GLY A 170 14.64 -8.15 -5.99
N LEU A 171 14.91 -9.24 -6.72
CA LEU A 171 14.58 -9.47 -8.12
C LEU A 171 13.64 -10.67 -8.29
N GLY A 172 12.97 -10.74 -9.42
CA GLY A 172 12.05 -11.85 -9.74
C GLY A 172 10.64 -11.61 -9.22
N LYS A 173 9.85 -12.68 -9.12
CA LYS A 173 8.44 -12.58 -8.76
C LYS A 173 8.28 -12.10 -7.32
N ARG A 174 7.32 -11.22 -7.12
CA ARG A 174 6.98 -10.69 -5.79
C ARG A 174 6.10 -11.66 -5.01
N TYR A 175 6.27 -11.70 -3.69
CA TYR A 175 5.42 -12.49 -2.81
C TYR A 175 5.20 -11.83 -1.45
N ILE A 176 4.15 -12.28 -0.77
CA ILE A 176 3.80 -11.95 0.61
C ILE A 176 3.62 -13.25 1.40
N LEU A 177 3.90 -13.23 2.71
CA LEU A 177 3.60 -14.37 3.56
C LEU A 177 2.09 -14.41 3.88
N ARG A 178 1.52 -15.61 3.98
CA ARG A 178 0.08 -15.83 4.20
C ARG A 178 -0.41 -15.14 5.47
N GLU A 179 0.38 -15.20 6.54
CA GLU A 179 0.09 -14.54 7.83
C GLU A 179 0.09 -13.02 7.77
N GLU A 180 0.72 -12.43 6.76
CA GLU A 180 0.75 -10.99 6.54
C GLU A 180 -0.35 -10.50 5.60
N VAL A 181 -1.11 -11.41 4.97
CA VAL A 181 -2.26 -11.06 4.14
C VAL A 181 -3.39 -10.63 5.09
N PRO A 182 -3.82 -9.36 5.08
CA PRO A 182 -4.99 -8.95 5.85
C PRO A 182 -6.23 -9.75 5.42
N VAL A 183 -7.12 -10.03 6.36
CA VAL A 183 -8.29 -10.91 6.16
C VAL A 183 -9.23 -10.38 5.06
N ASP A 184 -9.24 -9.06 4.81
CA ASP A 184 -10.03 -8.41 3.77
C ASP A 184 -9.19 -7.39 2.98
N VAL A 185 -8.60 -7.79 1.84
CA VAL A 185 -7.78 -6.88 1.00
C VAL A 185 -8.54 -6.43 -0.25
N PRO A 186 -9.29 -5.33 -0.19
CA PRO A 186 -9.70 -4.63 -1.40
C PRO A 186 -8.51 -3.89 -2.01
N VAL A 187 -7.78 -3.11 -1.20
CA VAL A 187 -6.58 -2.35 -1.56
C VAL A 187 -5.68 -2.17 -0.34
N LEU A 188 -4.39 -2.45 -0.49
CA LEU A 188 -3.31 -2.06 0.42
C LEU A 188 -2.30 -1.22 -0.33
N TRP A 189 -1.66 -0.29 0.34
CA TRP A 189 -0.53 0.43 -0.24
C TRP A 189 0.80 -0.29 0.00
N THR A 190 1.73 -0.10 -0.92
CA THR A 190 3.10 -0.61 -0.87
C THR A 190 4.10 0.52 -1.05
N CYS A 191 5.38 0.20 -0.91
CA CYS A 191 6.45 1.14 -1.15
C CYS A 191 6.43 1.72 -2.58
N LEU A 192 6.98 2.94 -2.72
CA LEU A 192 7.16 3.63 -4.00
C LEU A 192 5.83 3.95 -4.73
N GLY A 193 4.76 4.15 -3.96
CA GLY A 193 3.44 4.47 -4.52
C GLY A 193 2.78 3.30 -5.24
N GLY A 194 3.14 2.05 -4.92
CA GLY A 194 2.42 0.87 -5.40
C GLY A 194 1.19 0.56 -4.54
N LEU A 195 0.32 -0.32 -5.05
CA LEU A 195 -0.78 -0.91 -4.28
C LEU A 195 -0.84 -2.43 -4.50
N VAL A 196 -1.25 -3.16 -3.48
CA VAL A 196 -1.76 -4.53 -3.62
C VAL A 196 -3.28 -4.48 -3.69
N ILE A 197 -3.85 -5.19 -4.67
CA ILE A 197 -5.29 -5.29 -4.85
C ILE A 197 -5.71 -6.75 -4.94
N GLY A 198 -6.94 -7.04 -4.51
CA GLY A 198 -7.54 -8.36 -4.69
C GLY A 198 -7.95 -8.63 -6.15
N GLU A 199 -8.19 -9.91 -6.47
CA GLU A 199 -8.62 -10.39 -7.78
C GLU A 199 -9.89 -9.66 -8.30
N ALA A 200 -10.87 -9.40 -7.43
CA ALA A 200 -12.10 -8.71 -7.82
C ALA A 200 -11.83 -7.29 -8.36
N THR A 201 -10.95 -6.53 -7.68
CA THR A 201 -10.49 -5.21 -8.13
C THR A 201 -9.74 -5.35 -9.46
N LYS A 202 -8.86 -6.34 -9.59
CA LYS A 202 -8.12 -6.59 -10.84
C LYS A 202 -9.03 -6.89 -12.03
N LYS A 203 -10.10 -7.67 -11.83
CA LYS A 203 -11.10 -8.00 -12.85
C LYS A 203 -11.86 -6.77 -13.31
N ARG A 204 -12.25 -5.85 -12.41
CA ARG A 204 -12.86 -4.57 -12.81
C ARG A 204 -11.94 -3.69 -13.66
N LEU A 205 -10.64 -3.73 -13.36
CA LEU A 205 -9.64 -2.99 -14.14
C LEU A 205 -9.31 -3.68 -15.48
N GLN A 206 -9.82 -4.89 -15.73
CA GLN A 206 -9.56 -5.63 -16.96
C GLN A 206 -10.21 -4.92 -18.16
N GLY A 207 -9.46 -4.84 -19.26
CA GLY A 207 -9.90 -4.14 -20.48
C GLY A 207 -9.63 -2.63 -20.48
N LEU A 208 -9.35 -2.03 -19.31
CA LEU A 208 -8.88 -0.65 -19.24
C LEU A 208 -7.38 -0.59 -19.53
N ARG A 209 -6.97 0.37 -20.37
CA ARG A 209 -5.55 0.67 -20.62
C ARG A 209 -5.13 1.84 -19.73
N PHE A 210 -4.13 1.63 -18.90
CA PHE A 210 -3.52 2.67 -18.05
C PHE A 210 -2.07 2.90 -18.47
N ARG A 211 -1.67 4.17 -18.62
CA ARG A 211 -0.31 4.55 -19.01
C ARG A 211 0.58 4.63 -17.78
N GLY A 212 1.76 4.05 -17.87
CA GLY A 212 2.72 4.04 -16.78
C GLY A 212 2.35 3.08 -15.65
N VAL A 213 1.35 2.22 -15.84
CA VAL A 213 0.87 1.28 -14.81
C VAL A 213 1.17 -0.14 -15.24
N ARG A 214 1.83 -0.90 -14.35
CA ARG A 214 2.01 -2.34 -14.51
C ARG A 214 1.19 -3.09 -13.47
N PHE A 215 0.64 -4.23 -13.91
CA PHE A 215 -0.01 -5.21 -13.04
C PHE A 215 0.85 -6.47 -13.00
N GLU A 216 1.12 -6.97 -11.79
CA GLU A 216 1.90 -8.20 -11.58
C GLU A 216 1.21 -9.07 -10.53
N LYS A 217 1.02 -10.35 -10.81
CA LYS A 217 0.47 -11.28 -9.82
C LYS A 217 1.49 -11.52 -8.72
N ILE A 218 1.06 -11.40 -7.47
CA ILE A 218 1.89 -11.63 -6.29
C ILE A 218 1.66 -13.06 -5.81
N GLY A 219 2.73 -13.77 -5.47
CA GLY A 219 2.63 -15.07 -4.80
C GLY A 219 2.22 -14.92 -3.33
N VAL A 220 1.34 -15.79 -2.84
CA VAL A 220 1.11 -15.95 -1.40
C VAL A 220 1.85 -17.21 -0.98
N ARG A 221 2.70 -17.12 0.04
CA ARG A 221 3.54 -18.22 0.52
C ARG A 221 3.34 -18.42 2.01
N ASP A 222 3.54 -19.64 2.48
CA ASP A 222 3.67 -19.87 3.92
C ASP A 222 5.09 -19.44 4.37
N ALA A 223 5.24 -19.14 5.67
CA ALA A 223 6.48 -18.64 6.27
C ALA A 223 7.63 -19.65 6.23
#